data_AF-A0A3D2K0H6-F1
#
_entry.id   AF-A0A3D2K0H6-F1
#
_cell.length_a   1.000
_cell.length_b   1.000
_cell.length_c   1.000
_cell.angle_alpha   90.00
_cell.angle_beta   90.00
_cell.angle_gamma   90.00
#
_symmetry.space_group_name_H-M   'P 1'
#
loop_
_entity.id
_entity.type
_entity.pdbx_description
1 polymer ?
#
loop_
_entity_poly.entity_id
_entity_poly.type
_entity_poly.pdbx_seq_one_letter_code
_entity_poly.pdbx_strand_id
1 'polypeptide(L)'
;MQRLFYFTALLAGAILCHSCSPARLHYKPLTQRPSQPWEGNSTSWGGYSEKALDTNRTKVTFETFNQPGPEFARYFVNVRAAELALASGTNTFWICDKKNKEWKEKSYFSDYIVPGYWSYREHEIIHCRKHCKKKCRAHIEIIRERFWVPERYVPPHTSVNLLSKAEVIISKQPTGTPLHATHIINDALSNRHGFGKPRLSRYTMHAYKTYMTKTHHR
;
A
#
# COMPACT_ATOMS: atom_id res chain seq x y z
N MET A 1 38.86 8.13 -30.79
CA MET A 1 37.71 7.19 -30.86
C MET A 1 37.20 6.75 -29.49
N GLN A 2 38.06 6.56 -28.47
CA GLN A 2 37.64 6.18 -27.11
C GLN A 2 36.67 7.15 -26.41
N ARG A 3 36.84 8.48 -26.58
CA ARG A 3 35.97 9.49 -25.94
C ARG A 3 34.53 9.49 -26.45
N LEU A 4 34.28 9.04 -27.69
CA LEU A 4 32.92 8.96 -28.25
C LEU A 4 32.11 7.84 -27.58
N PHE A 5 32.76 6.71 -27.27
CA PHE A 5 32.11 5.56 -26.63
C PHE A 5 31.68 5.83 -25.18
N TYR A 6 32.43 6.64 -24.43
CA TYR A 6 32.04 7.03 -23.06
C TYR A 6 30.82 7.95 -23.05
N PHE A 7 30.70 8.87 -24.02
CA PHE A 7 29.52 9.74 -24.12
C PHE A 7 28.27 8.97 -24.53
N THR A 8 28.37 7.97 -25.40
CA THR A 8 27.22 7.13 -25.77
C THR A 8 26.80 6.19 -24.64
N ALA A 9 27.73 5.71 -23.81
CA ALA A 9 27.41 4.89 -22.64
C ALA A 9 26.72 5.71 -21.53
N LEU A 10 27.12 6.96 -21.31
CA LEU A 10 26.46 7.87 -20.38
C LEU A 10 25.07 8.33 -20.88
N LEU A 11 24.88 8.50 -22.20
CA LEU A 11 23.57 8.77 -22.77
C LEU A 11 22.63 7.55 -22.71
N ALA A 12 23.15 6.34 -22.93
CA ALA A 12 22.36 5.11 -22.83
C ALA A 12 21.94 4.80 -21.38
N GLY A 13 22.77 5.14 -20.38
CA GLY A 13 22.41 5.07 -18.96
C GLY A 13 21.31 6.05 -18.55
N ALA A 14 21.22 7.22 -19.20
CA ALA A 14 20.18 8.21 -18.92
C ALA A 14 18.80 7.86 -19.52
N ILE A 15 18.76 7.05 -20.58
CA ILE A 15 17.50 6.68 -21.28
C ILE A 15 16.71 5.59 -20.52
N LEU A 16 17.38 4.79 -19.68
CA LEU A 16 16.73 3.75 -18.86
C LEU A 16 16.16 4.28 -17.53
N CYS A 17 16.45 5.53 -17.16
CA CYS A 17 15.74 6.25 -16.11
C CYS A 17 14.47 6.89 -16.67
N HIS A 18 13.62 6.12 -17.37
CA HIS A 18 12.20 6.45 -17.40
C HIS A 18 11.72 6.34 -15.97
N SER A 19 11.74 7.46 -15.25
CA SER A 19 11.19 7.56 -13.90
C SER A 19 9.74 7.07 -13.96
N CYS A 20 9.53 5.81 -13.58
CA CYS A 20 8.21 5.28 -13.30
C CYS A 20 7.75 6.02 -12.05
N SER A 21 7.19 7.22 -12.25
CA SER A 21 6.70 8.06 -11.17
C SER A 21 5.74 7.23 -10.31
N PRO A 22 5.72 7.39 -8.97
CA PRO A 22 4.89 6.56 -8.10
C PRO A 22 3.42 6.46 -8.54
N ALA A 23 2.85 7.55 -9.07
CA ALA A 23 1.51 7.55 -9.66
C ALA A 23 1.34 6.54 -10.82
N ARG A 24 2.30 6.43 -11.73
CA ARG A 24 2.23 5.46 -12.85
C ARG A 24 2.26 4.01 -12.38
N LEU A 25 2.95 3.76 -11.26
CA LEU A 25 3.15 2.41 -10.73
C LEU A 25 1.99 1.96 -9.84
N HIS A 26 1.49 2.87 -8.99
CA HIS A 26 0.54 2.56 -7.92
C HIS A 26 -0.88 3.05 -8.18
N TYR A 27 -1.11 3.99 -9.11
CA TYR A 27 -2.47 4.40 -9.49
C TYR A 27 -3.08 3.40 -10.49
N LYS A 28 -3.64 2.33 -9.94
CA LYS A 28 -4.23 1.21 -10.69
C LYS A 28 -5.32 0.51 -9.86
N PRO A 29 -6.17 -0.33 -10.47
CA PRO A 29 -7.10 -1.15 -9.72
C PRO A 29 -6.38 -2.07 -8.73
N LEU A 30 -6.92 -2.17 -7.52
CA LEU A 30 -6.48 -3.09 -6.50
C LEU A 30 -6.90 -4.51 -6.90
N THR A 31 -5.92 -5.32 -7.29
CA THR A 31 -6.14 -6.71 -7.75
C THR A 31 -5.60 -7.74 -6.77
N GLN A 32 -4.62 -7.35 -5.96
CA GLN A 32 -3.95 -8.22 -5.01
C GLN A 32 -3.72 -7.49 -3.69
N ARG A 33 -3.79 -8.25 -2.60
CA ARG A 33 -3.35 -7.87 -1.27
C ARG A 33 -2.32 -8.90 -0.82
N PRO A 34 -1.34 -8.53 0.01
CA PRO A 34 -0.49 -9.52 0.62
C PRO A 34 -1.36 -10.46 1.44
N SER A 35 -1.11 -11.76 1.32
CA SER A 35 -1.86 -12.76 2.10
C SER A 35 -1.36 -12.81 3.54
N GLN A 36 -0.11 -12.39 3.74
CA GLN A 36 0.53 -12.34 5.04
C GLN A 36 1.22 -10.99 5.29
N PRO A 37 1.21 -10.47 6.52
CA PRO A 37 1.77 -9.16 6.84
C PRO A 37 3.29 -9.04 6.64
N TRP A 38 4.03 -10.14 6.41
CA TRP A 38 5.48 -10.17 6.15
C TRP A 38 5.84 -10.31 4.66
N GLU A 39 4.87 -10.38 3.76
CA GLU A 39 5.18 -10.37 2.34
C GLU A 39 5.81 -8.99 2.01
N GLY A 40 7.05 -8.97 1.49
CA GLY A 40 7.83 -7.74 1.23
C GLY A 40 7.44 -7.00 -0.06
N ASN A 41 7.92 -5.77 -0.27
CA ASN A 41 7.45 -4.84 -1.33
C ASN A 41 7.25 -5.44 -2.74
N SER A 42 5.99 -5.79 -3.07
CA SER A 42 5.58 -5.96 -4.47
C SER A 42 4.92 -4.70 -4.99
N THR A 43 5.37 -4.23 -6.15
CA THR A 43 4.67 -3.17 -6.88
C THR A 43 3.29 -3.61 -7.35
N SER A 44 2.97 -4.92 -7.32
CA SER A 44 1.63 -5.44 -7.64
C SER A 44 0.58 -5.10 -6.58
N TRP A 45 1.00 -4.82 -5.34
CA TRP A 45 0.09 -4.53 -4.24
C TRP A 45 -0.34 -3.07 -4.17
N GLY A 46 -1.54 -2.87 -3.62
CA GLY A 46 -2.14 -1.57 -3.50
C GLY A 46 -2.78 -1.10 -4.80
N GLY A 47 -3.46 0.03 -4.69
CA GLY A 47 -4.29 0.58 -5.75
C GLY A 47 -5.67 0.99 -5.23
N TYR A 48 -6.56 1.32 -6.16
CA TYR A 48 -7.91 1.76 -5.86
C TYR A 48 -8.93 0.62 -6.00
N SER A 49 -9.99 0.67 -5.20
CA SER A 49 -11.18 -0.17 -5.36
C SER A 49 -12.44 0.65 -5.18
N GLU A 50 -13.52 0.17 -5.79
CA GLU A 50 -14.81 0.83 -5.84
C GLU A 50 -15.91 -0.12 -5.42
N LYS A 51 -16.88 0.40 -4.68
CA LYS A 51 -18.09 -0.32 -4.32
C LYS A 51 -19.28 0.63 -4.43
N ALA A 52 -20.19 0.34 -5.34
CA ALA A 52 -21.49 1.01 -5.38
C ALA A 52 -22.24 0.68 -4.08
N LEU A 53 -22.72 1.71 -3.38
CA LEU A 53 -23.57 1.56 -2.21
C LEU A 53 -25.04 1.65 -2.61
N ASP A 54 -25.35 2.55 -3.55
CA ASP A 54 -26.63 2.71 -4.23
C ASP A 54 -26.42 3.47 -5.55
N THR A 55 -27.52 3.85 -6.22
CA THR A 55 -27.51 4.57 -7.51
C THR A 55 -26.73 5.90 -7.48
N ASN A 56 -26.69 6.56 -6.32
CA ASN A 56 -26.11 7.90 -6.17
C ASN A 56 -24.79 7.90 -5.39
N ARG A 57 -24.53 6.86 -4.58
CA ARG A 57 -23.37 6.78 -3.69
C ARG A 57 -22.42 5.66 -4.06
N THR A 58 -21.13 6.00 -4.11
CA THR A 58 -20.04 5.05 -4.36
C THR A 58 -18.98 5.21 -3.28
N LYS A 59 -18.56 4.09 -2.69
CA LYS A 59 -17.40 4.03 -1.82
C LYS A 59 -16.15 3.85 -2.68
N VAL A 60 -15.18 4.74 -2.50
CA VAL A 60 -13.86 4.68 -3.12
C VAL A 60 -12.84 4.41 -2.02
N THR A 61 -11.95 3.47 -2.27
CA THR A 61 -10.89 3.08 -1.34
C THR A 61 -9.56 3.08 -2.08
N PHE A 62 -8.51 3.56 -1.45
CA PHE A 62 -7.15 3.48 -1.95
C PHE A 62 -6.25 2.85 -0.89
N GLU A 63 -5.51 1.81 -1.27
CA GLU A 63 -4.61 1.05 -0.39
C GLU A 63 -3.17 1.18 -0.91
N THR A 64 -2.21 1.36 0.00
CA THR A 64 -0.78 1.29 -0.29
C THR A 64 -0.09 0.39 0.73
N PHE A 65 0.96 -0.32 0.29
CA PHE A 65 1.72 -1.26 1.10
C PHE A 65 3.17 -0.78 1.12
N ASN A 66 3.66 -0.41 2.31
CA ASN A 66 4.98 0.14 2.64
C ASN A 66 5.30 1.46 1.93
N GLN A 67 5.37 1.44 0.61
CA GLN A 67 5.53 2.61 -0.23
C GLN A 67 4.58 2.53 -1.45
N PRO A 68 4.00 3.67 -1.86
CA PRO A 68 4.10 5.00 -1.26
C PRO A 68 3.29 5.12 0.05
N GLY A 69 3.65 6.11 0.88
CA GLY A 69 3.09 6.25 2.24
C GLY A 69 1.60 6.68 2.30
N PRO A 70 1.04 6.87 3.50
CA PRO A 70 -0.38 7.16 3.71
C PRO A 70 -0.89 8.42 3.03
N GLU A 71 -0.02 9.42 2.87
CA GLU A 71 -0.33 10.65 2.14
C GLU A 71 -0.71 10.39 0.68
N PHE A 72 -0.09 9.38 0.07
CA PHE A 72 -0.40 8.96 -1.28
C PHE A 72 -1.81 8.35 -1.36
N ALA A 73 -2.15 7.45 -0.43
CA ALA A 73 -3.49 6.87 -0.36
C ALA A 73 -4.56 7.95 -0.15
N ARG A 74 -4.32 8.90 0.77
CA ARG A 74 -5.21 10.03 1.06
C ARG A 74 -5.41 10.94 -0.15
N TYR A 75 -4.36 11.17 -0.93
CA TYR A 75 -4.45 11.98 -2.13
C TYR A 75 -5.17 11.25 -3.26
N PHE A 76 -4.73 10.05 -3.62
CA PHE A 76 -5.25 9.34 -4.79
C PHE A 76 -6.65 8.75 -4.62
N VAL A 77 -7.14 8.58 -3.38
CA VAL A 77 -8.58 8.27 -3.17
C VAL A 77 -9.47 9.41 -3.70
N ASN A 78 -9.05 10.67 -3.50
CA ASN A 78 -9.77 11.84 -4.01
C ASN A 78 -9.62 12.01 -5.52
N VAL A 79 -8.43 11.70 -6.07
CA VAL A 79 -8.23 11.67 -7.53
C VAL A 79 -9.16 10.64 -8.18
N ARG A 80 -9.27 9.44 -7.61
CA ARG A 80 -10.18 8.41 -8.13
C ARG A 80 -11.66 8.79 -7.98
N ALA A 81 -12.04 9.42 -6.88
CA ALA A 81 -13.37 9.99 -6.70
C ALA A 81 -13.71 11.04 -7.78
N ALA A 82 -12.79 11.97 -8.06
CA ALA A 82 -12.95 12.96 -9.12
C ALA A 82 -13.02 12.31 -10.51
N GLU A 83 -12.25 11.25 -10.74
CA GLU A 83 -12.27 10.49 -11.98
C GLU A 83 -13.67 9.89 -12.24
N LEU A 84 -14.28 9.29 -11.21
CA LEU A 84 -15.62 8.70 -11.28
C LEU A 84 -16.71 9.76 -11.47
N ALA A 85 -16.61 10.90 -10.80
CA ALA A 85 -17.55 12.01 -10.97
C ALA A 85 -17.58 12.47 -12.44
N LEU A 86 -16.40 12.75 -13.01
CA LEU A 86 -16.28 13.17 -14.41
C LEU A 86 -16.70 12.08 -15.39
N ALA A 87 -16.34 10.82 -15.14
CA ALA A 87 -16.78 9.70 -15.96
C ALA A 87 -18.32 9.55 -15.94
N SER A 88 -18.96 9.93 -14.83
CA SER A 88 -20.42 9.97 -14.71
C SER A 88 -21.07 11.25 -15.23
N GLY A 89 -20.28 12.18 -15.79
CA GLY A 89 -20.78 13.40 -16.41
C GLY A 89 -21.07 14.55 -15.44
N THR A 90 -20.48 14.54 -14.23
CA THR A 90 -20.62 15.65 -13.26
C THR A 90 -19.26 16.24 -12.89
N ASN A 91 -19.19 17.57 -12.82
CA ASN A 91 -17.98 18.25 -12.30
C ASN A 91 -18.00 18.42 -10.78
N THR A 92 -19.18 18.51 -10.18
CA THR A 92 -19.33 18.62 -8.73
C THR A 92 -19.80 17.29 -8.17
N PHE A 93 -19.16 16.85 -7.10
CA PHE A 93 -19.57 15.69 -6.30
C PHE A 93 -19.45 16.02 -4.81
N TRP A 94 -20.11 15.24 -3.96
CA TRP A 94 -20.13 15.49 -2.52
C TRP A 94 -19.48 14.33 -1.77
N ILE A 95 -18.62 14.62 -0.81
CA ILE A 95 -18.15 13.60 0.15
C ILE A 95 -19.18 13.53 1.27
N CYS A 96 -19.77 12.35 1.49
CA CYS A 96 -20.78 12.12 2.53
C CYS A 96 -20.19 12.17 3.95
N ASP A 97 -18.95 11.72 4.11
CA ASP A 97 -18.23 11.74 5.40
C ASP A 97 -17.40 13.04 5.52
N LYS A 98 -17.33 13.63 6.72
CA LYS A 98 -16.58 14.89 6.93
C LYS A 98 -15.07 14.80 6.59
N LYS A 99 -14.50 13.59 6.60
CA LYS A 99 -13.08 13.32 6.35
C LYS A 99 -12.88 11.92 5.74
N ASN A 100 -11.76 11.71 5.06
CA ASN A 100 -11.31 10.38 4.63
C ASN A 100 -11.16 9.48 5.86
N LYS A 101 -11.67 8.25 5.81
CA LYS A 101 -11.40 7.24 6.84
C LYS A 101 -10.03 6.65 6.55
N GLU A 102 -9.10 6.82 7.48
CA GLU A 102 -7.72 6.37 7.34
C GLU A 102 -7.46 5.19 8.27
N TRP A 103 -6.79 4.16 7.74
CA TRP A 103 -6.34 3.01 8.51
C TRP A 103 -4.85 2.79 8.29
N LYS A 104 -4.15 2.46 9.37
CA LYS A 104 -2.73 2.10 9.33
C LYS A 104 -2.52 0.82 10.11
N GLU A 105 -1.97 -0.19 9.44
CA GLU A 105 -1.48 -1.40 10.10
C GLU A 105 0.04 -1.39 10.03
N LYS A 106 0.68 -1.68 11.17
CA LYS A 106 2.13 -1.80 11.29
C LYS A 106 2.46 -3.18 11.83
N SER A 107 3.35 -3.87 11.15
CA SER A 107 3.77 -5.20 11.57
C SER A 107 5.30 -5.27 11.56
N TYR A 108 5.87 -5.85 12.62
CA TYR A 108 7.32 -5.94 12.82
C TYR A 108 7.75 -7.38 12.58
N PHE A 109 8.56 -7.62 11.54
CA PHE A 109 9.06 -8.96 11.22
C PHE A 109 10.54 -8.93 10.88
N SER A 110 11.20 -10.10 10.95
CA SER A 110 12.47 -10.29 10.26
C SER A 110 12.23 -10.19 8.75
N ASP A 111 13.01 -9.38 8.05
CA ASP A 111 12.78 -8.98 6.65
C ASP A 111 12.94 -10.11 5.61
N TYR A 112 13.22 -11.34 6.06
CA TYR A 112 13.46 -12.50 5.23
C TYR A 112 13.20 -13.81 5.99
N ILE A 113 12.90 -14.88 5.24
CA ILE A 113 12.99 -16.25 5.75
C ILE A 113 14.47 -16.51 6.02
N VAL A 114 14.84 -16.70 7.29
CA VAL A 114 16.23 -17.01 7.67
C VAL A 114 16.46 -18.50 7.43
N PRO A 115 17.25 -18.92 6.41
CA PRO A 115 17.58 -20.32 6.21
C PRO A 115 18.27 -20.87 7.46
N GLY A 116 17.93 -22.09 7.81
CA GLY A 116 18.32 -22.66 9.08
C GLY A 116 17.81 -24.08 9.24
N TYR A 117 18.04 -24.62 10.43
CA TYR A 117 17.59 -25.95 10.78
C TYR A 117 16.98 -25.95 12.18
N TRP A 118 16.11 -26.93 12.42
CA TRP A 118 15.57 -27.17 13.75
C TRP A 118 16.62 -27.88 14.61
N SER A 119 17.02 -27.23 15.69
CA SER A 119 17.88 -27.81 16.72
C SER A 119 17.05 -28.16 17.95
N TYR A 120 17.55 -29.10 18.75
CA TYR A 120 16.91 -29.54 19.98
C TYR A 120 17.88 -29.38 21.14
N ARG A 121 17.35 -29.02 22.31
CA ARG A 121 18.07 -29.13 23.58
C ARG A 121 17.24 -30.01 24.49
N GLU A 122 17.89 -31.06 25.00
CA GLU A 122 17.31 -31.93 26.01
C GLU A 122 17.90 -31.54 27.36
N HIS A 123 17.06 -31.41 28.36
CA HIS A 123 17.51 -31.30 29.74
C HIS A 123 16.61 -32.10 30.65
N GLU A 124 17.24 -32.69 31.66
CA GLU A 124 16.58 -33.54 32.64
C GLU A 124 16.16 -32.70 33.84
N ILE A 125 14.89 -32.78 34.21
CA ILE A 125 14.38 -32.22 35.45
C ILE A 125 14.07 -33.37 36.40
N ILE A 126 14.71 -33.34 37.56
CA ILE A 126 14.48 -34.32 38.61
C ILE A 126 13.38 -33.79 39.53
N HIS A 127 12.20 -34.40 39.48
CA HIS A 127 11.11 -34.10 40.37
C HIS A 127 11.08 -35.08 41.54
N CYS A 128 11.46 -34.60 42.73
CA CYS A 128 11.16 -35.29 43.98
C CYS A 128 10.17 -34.44 44.79
N ARG A 129 8.90 -34.84 44.85
CA ARG A 129 7.92 -34.15 45.72
C ARG A 129 8.25 -34.47 47.18
N LYS A 130 8.06 -33.50 48.09
CA LYS A 130 8.22 -33.64 49.56
C LYS A 130 7.44 -34.83 50.18
N HIS A 131 6.47 -35.41 49.47
CA HIS A 131 5.69 -36.57 49.90
C HIS A 131 6.11 -37.90 49.25
N CYS A 132 7.25 -38.00 48.56
CA CYS A 132 7.72 -39.29 48.04
C CYS A 132 8.17 -40.20 49.21
N LYS A 133 7.58 -41.40 49.32
CA LYS A 133 7.88 -42.39 50.39
C LYS A 133 9.36 -42.80 50.36
N LYS A 134 9.92 -43.20 51.52
CA LYS A 134 11.28 -43.79 51.62
C LYS A 134 11.38 -44.97 50.64
N LYS A 135 12.27 -44.87 49.64
CA LYS A 135 12.47 -45.73 48.44
C LYS A 135 11.85 -45.23 47.10
N CYS A 136 11.43 -43.97 47.00
CA CYS A 136 11.03 -43.37 45.72
C CYS A 136 12.26 -43.27 44.77
N ARG A 137 12.21 -43.93 43.61
CA ARG A 137 13.19 -43.72 42.53
C ARG A 137 12.97 -42.31 41.99
N ALA A 138 14.04 -41.52 41.80
CA ALA A 138 13.93 -40.16 41.32
C ALA A 138 13.11 -40.12 40.02
N HIS A 139 12.06 -39.31 39.96
CA HIS A 139 11.29 -39.12 38.74
C HIS A 139 12.05 -38.13 37.86
N ILE A 140 12.64 -38.63 36.78
CA ILE A 140 13.37 -37.83 35.81
C ILE A 140 12.41 -37.52 34.66
N GLU A 141 12.11 -36.24 34.47
CA GLU A 141 11.39 -35.74 33.31
C GLU A 141 12.40 -35.19 32.30
N ILE A 142 12.36 -35.68 31.07
CA ILE A 142 13.23 -35.19 29.99
C ILE A 142 12.43 -34.17 29.18
N ILE A 143 12.80 -32.90 29.27
CA ILE A 143 12.20 -31.84 28.46
C ILE A 143 13.03 -31.67 27.20
N ARG A 144 12.36 -31.74 26.04
CA ARG A 144 12.95 -31.50 24.73
C ARG A 144 12.42 -30.18 24.18
N GLU A 145 13.29 -29.17 24.14
CA GLU A 145 12.97 -27.88 23.54
C GLU A 145 13.45 -27.86 22.10
N ARG A 146 12.57 -27.47 21.18
CA ARG A 146 12.89 -27.31 19.76
C ARG A 146 13.00 -25.83 19.42
N PHE A 147 14.09 -25.41 18.81
CA PHE A 147 14.33 -24.02 18.39
C PHE A 147 14.96 -23.95 16.99
N TRP A 148 14.71 -22.86 16.27
CA TRP A 148 15.23 -22.62 14.92
C TRP A 148 16.60 -21.94 14.98
N VAL A 149 17.61 -22.49 14.29
CA VAL A 149 18.98 -21.96 14.26
C VAL A 149 19.33 -21.48 12.86
N PRO A 150 19.60 -20.17 12.67
CA PRO A 150 20.14 -19.63 11.42
C PRO A 150 21.51 -20.20 11.05
N GLU A 151 21.80 -20.40 9.76
CA GLU A 151 23.13 -20.86 9.30
C GLU A 151 24.25 -19.82 9.48
N ARG A 152 23.90 -18.53 9.64
CA ARG A 152 24.84 -17.43 9.85
C ARG A 152 24.25 -16.44 10.85
N TYR A 153 25.12 -15.66 11.51
CA TYR A 153 24.68 -14.58 12.38
C TYR A 153 23.79 -13.61 11.61
N VAL A 154 22.54 -13.51 12.05
CA VAL A 154 21.55 -12.57 11.56
C VAL A 154 21.39 -11.49 12.63
N PRO A 155 21.90 -10.27 12.40
CA PRO A 155 21.61 -9.18 13.31
C PRO A 155 20.09 -8.97 13.37
N PRO A 156 19.52 -8.66 14.55
CA PRO A 156 18.11 -8.36 14.66
C PRO A 156 17.77 -7.16 13.76
N HIS A 157 17.07 -7.45 12.67
CA HIS A 157 16.59 -6.45 11.73
C HIS A 157 15.07 -6.59 11.66
N THR A 158 14.35 -5.63 12.23
CA THR A 158 12.89 -5.55 12.09
C THR A 158 12.58 -4.72 10.85
N SER A 159 11.97 -5.33 9.84
CA SER A 159 11.26 -4.55 8.83
C SER A 159 9.88 -4.19 9.36
N VAL A 160 9.47 -2.95 9.07
CA VAL A 160 8.15 -2.44 9.40
C VAL A 160 7.33 -2.47 8.13
N ASN A 161 6.38 -3.41 8.05
CA ASN A 161 5.39 -3.38 6.99
C ASN A 161 4.26 -2.42 7.40
N LEU A 162 3.96 -1.46 6.53
CA LEU A 162 2.97 -0.41 6.69
C LEU A 162 1.87 -0.56 5.64
N LEU A 163 0.68 -1.03 6.04
CA LEU A 163 -0.51 -0.93 5.21
C LEU A 163 -1.16 0.42 5.49
N SER A 164 -1.32 1.26 4.47
CA SER A 164 -2.07 2.51 4.57
C SER A 164 -3.30 2.45 3.69
N LYS A 165 -4.46 2.83 4.24
CA LYS A 165 -5.73 2.81 3.54
C LYS A 165 -6.46 4.11 3.76
N ALA A 166 -7.00 4.68 2.69
CA ALA A 166 -7.90 5.83 2.72
C ALA A 166 -9.23 5.48 2.05
N GLU A 167 -10.34 5.87 2.66
CA GLU A 167 -11.68 5.62 2.14
C GLU A 167 -12.51 6.90 2.13
N VAL A 168 -13.30 7.09 1.06
CA VAL A 168 -14.31 8.14 0.95
C VAL A 168 -15.60 7.55 0.39
N ILE A 169 -16.73 8.11 0.81
CA ILE A 169 -18.02 7.85 0.17
C ILE A 169 -18.39 9.11 -0.59
N ILE A 170 -18.50 9.00 -1.91
CA ILE A 170 -18.96 10.09 -2.76
C ILE A 170 -20.43 9.92 -3.12
N SER A 171 -21.11 11.05 -3.28
CA SER A 171 -22.50 11.16 -3.70
C SER A 171 -22.61 12.07 -4.92
N LYS A 172 -23.56 11.75 -5.80
CA LYS A 172 -24.04 12.65 -6.87
C LYS A 172 -25.08 13.66 -6.39
N GLN A 173 -25.56 13.53 -5.16
CA GLN A 173 -26.53 14.41 -4.54
C GLN A 173 -25.90 15.27 -3.45
N PRO A 174 -26.49 16.43 -3.12
CA PRO A 174 -25.96 17.35 -2.11
C PRO A 174 -26.13 16.80 -0.68
N THR A 175 -25.17 16.00 -0.22
CA THR A 175 -25.27 15.31 1.08
C THR A 175 -24.05 15.51 1.98
N GLY A 176 -23.20 16.51 1.69
CA GLY A 176 -21.97 16.75 2.44
C GLY A 176 -21.10 17.86 1.84
N THR A 177 -19.78 17.71 1.91
CA THR A 177 -18.84 18.73 1.40
C THR A 177 -18.73 18.64 -0.12
N PRO A 178 -19.06 19.72 -0.87
CA PRO A 178 -18.91 19.73 -2.32
C PRO A 178 -17.43 19.82 -2.71
N LEU A 179 -17.04 19.08 -3.75
CA LEU A 179 -15.73 19.14 -4.38
C LEU A 179 -15.87 19.25 -5.90
N HIS A 180 -14.91 19.94 -6.51
CA HIS A 180 -14.84 20.12 -7.96
C HIS A 180 -13.82 19.16 -8.57
N ALA A 181 -14.30 18.25 -9.40
CA ALA A 181 -13.51 17.21 -10.01
C ALA A 181 -12.45 17.76 -10.97
N THR A 182 -12.75 18.79 -11.77
CA THR A 182 -11.77 19.42 -12.65
C THR A 182 -10.57 20.01 -11.89
N HIS A 183 -10.79 20.61 -10.72
CA HIS A 183 -9.71 21.16 -9.91
C HIS A 183 -8.77 20.05 -9.43
N ILE A 184 -9.33 18.96 -8.89
CA ILE A 184 -8.56 17.79 -8.41
C ILE A 184 -7.80 17.13 -9.57
N ILE A 185 -8.44 16.94 -10.73
CA ILE A 185 -7.79 16.37 -11.91
C ILE A 185 -6.69 17.29 -12.44
N ASN A 186 -6.90 18.61 -12.45
CA ASN A 186 -5.88 19.58 -12.85
C ASN A 186 -4.66 19.53 -11.92
N ASP A 187 -4.87 19.47 -10.61
CA ASP A 187 -3.79 19.32 -9.62
C ASP A 187 -3.01 18.01 -9.83
N ALA A 188 -3.70 16.91 -10.18
CA ALA A 188 -3.07 15.63 -10.49
C ALA A 188 -2.25 15.66 -11.79
N LEU A 189 -2.77 16.30 -12.84
CA LEU A 189 -2.09 16.42 -14.14
C LEU A 189 -0.93 17.42 -14.12
N SER A 190 -0.97 18.41 -13.23
CA SER A 190 0.15 19.34 -12.99
C SER A 190 1.22 18.75 -12.09
N ASN A 191 0.98 17.57 -11.48
CA ASN A 191 1.88 16.94 -10.51
C ASN A 191 2.24 17.86 -9.33
N ARG A 192 1.28 18.66 -8.86
CA ARG A 192 1.52 19.67 -7.80
C ARG A 192 2.02 19.06 -6.49
N HIS A 193 1.64 17.82 -6.21
CA HIS A 193 2.03 17.08 -5.01
C HIS A 193 3.32 16.25 -5.17
N GLY A 194 3.96 16.23 -6.35
CA GLY A 194 5.21 15.51 -6.57
C GLY A 194 5.10 13.97 -6.66
N PHE A 195 3.89 13.40 -6.57
CA PHE A 195 3.68 11.95 -6.62
C PHE A 195 3.73 11.33 -8.03
N GLY A 196 3.84 12.17 -9.06
CA GLY A 196 3.72 11.78 -10.47
C GLY A 196 2.32 12.02 -11.03
N LYS A 197 2.21 11.89 -12.35
CA LYS A 197 0.95 12.06 -13.06
C LYS A 197 0.25 10.70 -13.21
N PRO A 198 -1.00 10.53 -12.71
CA PRO A 198 -1.75 9.30 -12.90
C PRO A 198 -2.16 9.13 -14.36
N ARG A 199 -2.37 7.89 -14.79
CA ARG A 199 -2.97 7.58 -16.09
C ARG A 199 -4.50 7.49 -15.92
N LEU A 200 -5.18 8.59 -16.25
CA LEU A 200 -6.63 8.69 -16.17
C LEU A 200 -7.31 8.02 -17.39
N SER A 201 -8.56 7.59 -17.21
CA SER A 201 -9.35 6.99 -18.28
C SER A 201 -9.63 7.99 -19.42
N ARG A 202 -9.86 7.46 -20.64
CA ARG A 202 -10.21 8.27 -21.81
C ARG A 202 -11.49 9.08 -21.60
N TYR A 203 -12.49 8.48 -20.95
CA TYR A 203 -13.78 9.13 -20.66
C TYR A 203 -13.61 10.31 -19.71
N THR A 204 -12.84 10.13 -18.63
CA THR A 204 -12.51 11.22 -17.70
C THR A 204 -11.77 12.34 -18.41
N MET A 205 -10.76 12.03 -19.22
CA MET A 205 -9.99 13.06 -19.93
C MET A 205 -10.85 13.84 -20.95
N HIS A 206 -11.79 13.17 -21.61
CA HIS A 206 -12.77 13.83 -22.48
C HIS A 206 -13.69 14.77 -21.69
N ALA A 207 -14.28 14.29 -20.59
CA ALA A 207 -15.15 15.09 -19.74
C ALA A 207 -14.41 16.30 -19.14
N TYR A 208 -13.18 16.09 -18.63
CA TYR A 208 -12.31 17.14 -18.11
C TYR A 208 -12.07 18.25 -19.14
N LYS A 209 -11.64 17.90 -20.36
CA LYS A 209 -11.45 18.88 -21.45
C LYS A 209 -12.73 19.65 -21.76
N THR A 210 -13.86 18.94 -21.84
CA THR A 210 -15.17 19.54 -22.11
C THR A 210 -15.59 20.56 -21.05
N TYR A 211 -15.33 20.29 -19.77
CA TYR A 211 -15.63 21.24 -18.70
C TYR A 211 -14.70 22.45 -18.73
N MET A 212 -13.40 22.22 -18.95
CA MET A 212 -12.40 23.31 -18.99
C MET A 212 -12.65 24.29 -20.14
N THR A 213 -13.06 23.81 -21.32
CA THR A 213 -13.38 24.70 -22.45
C THR A 213 -14.65 25.51 -22.21
N LYS A 214 -15.68 24.91 -21.61
CA LYS A 214 -16.94 25.61 -21.29
C LYS A 214 -16.77 26.70 -20.23
N THR A 215 -15.82 26.56 -19.30
CA THR A 215 -15.54 27.58 -18.26
C THR A 215 -14.74 28.78 -18.77
N HIS A 216 -14.01 28.66 -19.89
CA HIS A 216 -13.26 29.78 -20.48
C HIS A 216 -14.11 30.69 -21.39
N HIS A 217 -15.38 30.35 -21.63
CA HIS A 217 -16.32 31.14 -22.43
C HIS A 217 -17.41 31.83 -21.59
N ARG A 218 -17.17 32.01 -20.29
CA ARG A 218 -17.95 32.87 -19.39
C ARG A 218 -17.04 33.92 -18.79
#